data_AF-A0A8D2NK67-F1
#
_entry.id   AF-A0A8D2NK67-F1
#
_cell.length_a   1.000
_cell.length_b   1.000
_cell.length_c   1.000
_cell.angle_alpha   90.00
_cell.angle_beta   90.00
_cell.angle_gamma   90.00
#
_symmetry.space_group_name_H-M   'P 1'
#
loop_
_entity.id
_entity.type
_entity.pdbx_description
1 polymer ?
#
loop_
_entity_poly.entity_id
_entity_poly.type
_entity_poly.pdbx_seq_one_letter_code
_entity_poly.pdbx_strand_id
1 'polypeptide(L)'
;MGGLLIALANTSSNFTSFRCVSLPHAPVQHPPVLPLPCPVFTVKPFVFFVLFAVKLQLQAEERGVVSIKGVSANRFLAMKEDGRLLALKYATEECFFFERLESNNYNTYRSRKYSDWYVALKRTGQYKPGPKTGPGQKAILFLPMSAKS
;
A
#
# COMPACT_ATOMS: atom_id res chain seq x y z
N MET A 1 4.88 -6.69 -17.95
CA MET A 1 5.65 -6.18 -16.80
C MET A 1 4.74 -5.28 -15.96
N GLY A 2 3.92 -5.85 -15.08
CA GLY A 2 3.05 -5.07 -14.18
C GLY A 2 3.81 -4.73 -12.90
N GLY A 3 3.95 -3.44 -12.59
CA GLY A 3 4.39 -2.98 -11.27
C GLY A 3 3.17 -2.80 -10.36
N LEU A 4 3.33 -3.00 -9.07
CA LEU A 4 2.29 -2.82 -8.07
C LEU A 4 2.63 -1.59 -7.22
N LEU A 5 1.74 -0.60 -7.18
CA LEU A 5 1.84 0.45 -6.18
C LEU A 5 1.27 -0.12 -4.88
N ILE A 6 1.94 0.08 -3.76
CA ILE A 6 1.32 -0.18 -2.47
C ILE A 6 0.78 1.15 -1.94
N ALA A 7 -0.54 1.32 -1.92
CA ALA A 7 -1.18 2.42 -1.20
C ALA A 7 -1.16 2.16 0.30
N LEU A 8 -0.90 3.24 1.04
CA LEU A 8 -1.05 3.30 2.47
C LEU A 8 -2.44 3.87 2.75
N ALA A 9 -3.32 3.09 3.37
CA ALA A 9 -4.61 3.61 3.80
C ALA A 9 -4.44 4.51 5.03
N ASN A 10 -4.34 5.82 4.80
CA ASN A 10 -4.50 6.82 5.85
C ASN A 10 -5.98 7.22 5.94
N THR A 11 -6.70 6.68 6.92
CA THR A 11 -8.08 7.12 7.18
C THR A 11 -8.08 8.39 8.02
N SER A 12 -8.07 9.54 7.34
CA SER A 12 -8.63 10.79 7.86
C SER A 12 -9.60 11.31 6.80
N SER A 13 -10.89 11.01 6.98
CA SER A 13 -12.07 11.69 6.41
C SER A 13 -11.97 12.29 4.99
N ASN A 14 -12.75 11.70 4.08
CA ASN A 14 -13.16 12.15 2.73
C ASN A 14 -12.31 11.68 1.52
N PHE A 15 -12.90 10.71 0.79
CA PHE A 15 -12.69 10.28 -0.61
C PHE A 15 -11.25 10.05 -1.11
N THR A 16 -10.91 8.83 -1.56
CA THR A 16 -11.12 8.46 -2.97
C THR A 16 -11.30 6.94 -3.17
N SER A 17 -12.35 6.60 -3.93
CA SER A 17 -12.77 5.27 -4.38
C SER A 17 -11.85 4.71 -5.46
N PHE A 18 -11.61 3.38 -5.48
CA PHE A 18 -11.47 2.61 -6.72
C PHE A 18 -12.03 1.19 -6.56
N ARG A 19 -13.31 1.02 -6.88
CA ARG A 19 -13.83 -0.25 -7.43
C ARG A 19 -13.47 -0.30 -8.92
N CYS A 20 -13.04 -1.46 -9.40
CA CYS A 20 -13.41 -1.89 -10.75
C CYS A 20 -13.38 -3.43 -10.82
N VAL A 21 -14.56 -4.04 -10.76
CA VAL A 21 -14.85 -5.40 -11.25
C VAL A 21 -15.86 -5.19 -12.37
N SER A 22 -15.55 -5.65 -13.57
CA SER A 22 -16.33 -5.40 -14.79
C SER A 22 -17.38 -6.49 -15.06
N LEU A 23 -18.40 -6.10 -15.87
CA LEU A 23 -19.42 -6.86 -16.65
C LEU A 23 -20.80 -7.17 -16.01
N PRO A 24 -21.89 -7.31 -16.80
CA PRO A 24 -22.41 -6.42 -17.86
C PRO A 24 -23.95 -6.17 -17.78
N HIS A 25 -24.46 -5.34 -18.71
CA HIS A 25 -25.84 -5.17 -19.22
C HIS A 25 -26.77 -4.02 -18.73
N ALA A 26 -27.02 -3.14 -19.71
CA ALA A 26 -28.29 -2.51 -20.16
C ALA A 26 -28.89 -1.27 -19.46
N PRO A 27 -29.66 -0.44 -20.22
CA PRO A 27 -29.75 1.01 -20.03
C PRO A 27 -31.09 1.50 -19.47
N VAL A 28 -31.11 2.65 -18.78
CA VAL A 28 -32.33 3.45 -18.54
C VAL A 28 -32.00 4.96 -18.57
N GLN A 29 -32.92 5.72 -19.16
CA GLN A 29 -32.85 7.13 -19.58
C GLN A 29 -33.27 8.18 -18.51
N HIS A 30 -32.63 9.37 -18.56
CA HIS A 30 -33.04 10.75 -18.15
C HIS A 30 -33.36 11.08 -16.66
N PRO A 31 -33.37 12.37 -16.21
CA PRO A 31 -33.00 13.69 -16.82
C PRO A 31 -31.95 14.52 -15.99
N PRO A 32 -31.53 15.75 -16.41
CA PRO A 32 -30.41 16.48 -15.80
C PRO A 32 -30.81 17.35 -14.58
N VAL A 33 -29.95 17.37 -13.55
CA VAL A 33 -30.09 18.26 -12.38
C VAL A 33 -28.99 19.33 -12.40
N LEU A 34 -29.41 20.59 -12.18
CA LEU A 34 -28.64 21.83 -12.22
C LEU A 34 -27.44 21.88 -11.23
N PRO A 35 -26.38 22.66 -11.53
CA PRO A 35 -25.22 22.79 -10.64
C PRO A 35 -25.49 23.82 -9.54
N LEU A 36 -25.27 23.42 -8.28
CA LEU A 36 -25.14 24.34 -7.15
C LEU A 36 -23.69 24.89 -7.06
N PRO A 37 -23.49 26.12 -6.58
CA PRO A 37 -22.17 26.74 -6.51
C PRO A 37 -21.29 26.06 -5.46
N CYS A 38 -20.15 25.52 -5.90
CA CYS A 38 -19.11 25.01 -5.02
C CYS A 38 -18.50 26.17 -4.20
N PRO A 39 -18.41 26.06 -2.86
CA PRO A 39 -17.63 27.00 -2.09
C PRO A 39 -16.14 26.82 -2.43
N VAL A 40 -15.49 27.95 -2.72
CA VAL A 40 -14.06 28.06 -3.01
C VAL A 40 -13.27 27.52 -1.82
N PHE A 41 -12.78 26.29 -1.92
CA PHE A 41 -11.88 25.72 -0.94
C PHE A 41 -10.49 26.30 -1.15
N THR A 42 -10.13 27.18 -0.21
CA THR A 42 -8.77 27.58 0.17
C THR A 42 -7.76 26.47 -0.15
N VAL A 43 -6.80 26.79 -1.00
CA VAL A 43 -5.63 25.98 -1.33
C VAL A 43 -4.85 25.62 -0.05
N LYS A 44 -5.21 24.50 0.57
CA LYS A 44 -4.33 23.78 1.50
C LYS A 44 -3.12 23.27 0.70
N PRO A 45 -1.93 23.14 1.30
CA PRO A 45 -0.69 22.71 0.65
C PRO A 45 -0.73 21.20 0.34
N PHE A 46 -1.74 20.76 -0.38
CA PHE A 46 -2.02 19.37 -0.74
C PHE A 46 -1.18 18.91 -1.94
N VAL A 47 -0.46 19.83 -2.59
CA VAL A 47 0.27 19.59 -3.84
C VAL A 47 1.65 18.95 -3.62
N PHE A 48 2.19 18.93 -2.39
CA PHE A 48 3.47 18.25 -2.13
C PHE A 48 3.30 16.73 -1.89
N PHE A 49 2.07 16.26 -1.61
CA PHE A 49 1.81 14.87 -1.23
C PHE A 49 1.52 13.94 -2.44
N VAL A 50 1.39 14.49 -3.65
CA VAL A 50 0.91 13.78 -4.85
C VAL A 50 2.07 13.30 -5.76
N LEU A 51 3.33 13.69 -5.54
CA LEU A 51 4.38 13.51 -6.56
C LEU A 51 5.31 12.30 -6.42
N PHE A 52 5.23 11.50 -5.35
CA PHE A 52 6.07 10.30 -5.22
C PHE A 52 5.20 9.04 -5.19
N ALA A 53 4.60 8.71 -6.33
CA ALA A 53 4.06 7.38 -6.57
C ALA A 53 5.21 6.36 -6.49
N VAL A 54 5.29 5.60 -5.39
CA VAL A 54 6.34 4.59 -5.21
C VAL A 54 5.96 3.32 -5.97
N LYS A 55 6.65 3.06 -7.08
CA LYS A 55 6.47 1.82 -7.85
C LYS A 55 7.23 0.68 -7.19
N LEU A 56 6.49 -0.29 -6.66
CA LEU A 56 7.02 -1.51 -6.10
C LEU A 56 6.73 -2.67 -7.06
N GLN A 57 7.48 -3.75 -6.92
CA GLN A 57 7.26 -5.01 -7.61
C GLN A 57 7.23 -6.08 -6.52
N LEU A 58 6.08 -6.73 -6.39
CA LEU A 58 5.96 -7.94 -5.57
C LEU A 58 6.39 -9.13 -6.41
N GLN A 59 7.29 -9.95 -5.88
CA GLN A 59 7.70 -11.20 -6.49
C GLN A 59 7.28 -12.33 -5.56
N ALA A 60 6.60 -13.33 -6.11
CA ALA A 60 6.24 -14.52 -5.34
C ALA A 60 7.48 -15.43 -5.25
N GLU A 61 7.86 -15.78 -4.03
CA GLU A 61 9.02 -16.65 -3.75
C GLU A 61 8.52 -18.07 -3.42
N GLU A 62 7.57 -18.17 -2.51
CA GLU A 62 6.91 -19.43 -2.09
C GLU A 62 5.42 -19.19 -1.87
N ARG A 63 4.66 -20.24 -1.56
CA ARG A 63 3.22 -20.11 -1.28
C ARG A 63 2.98 -19.16 -0.11
N GLY A 64 2.39 -18.00 -0.42
CA GLY A 64 2.10 -16.96 0.57
C GLY A 64 3.33 -16.16 1.04
N VAL A 65 4.49 -16.34 0.40
CA VAL A 65 5.71 -15.58 0.70
C VAL A 65 6.08 -14.71 -0.50
N VAL A 66 6.32 -13.44 -0.24
CA VAL A 66 6.69 -12.46 -1.25
C VAL A 66 7.99 -11.75 -0.89
N SER A 67 8.72 -11.33 -1.92
CA SER A 67 9.74 -10.30 -1.81
C SER A 67 9.20 -8.99 -2.42
N ILE A 68 9.50 -7.86 -1.78
CA ILE A 68 9.02 -6.54 -2.22
C ILE A 68 10.23 -5.75 -2.74
N LYS A 69 10.23 -5.40 -4.02
CA LYS A 69 11.32 -4.68 -4.68
C LYS A 69 10.90 -3.29 -5.13
N GLY A 70 11.64 -2.26 -4.75
CA GLY A 70 11.50 -0.92 -5.32
C GLY A 70 12.03 -0.87 -6.74
N VAL A 71 11.19 -0.56 -7.72
CA VAL A 71 11.57 -0.58 -9.14
C VAL A 71 12.62 0.47 -9.43
N SER A 72 12.38 1.73 -9.06
CA SER A 72 13.30 2.84 -9.32
C SER A 72 14.63 2.71 -8.56
N ALA A 73 14.59 2.18 -7.33
CA ALA A 73 15.78 2.01 -6.50
C ALA A 73 16.54 0.70 -6.81
N ASN A 74 15.91 -0.23 -7.54
CA ASN A 74 16.38 -1.60 -7.77
C ASN A 74 16.85 -2.30 -6.48
N ARG A 75 16.06 -2.17 -5.40
CA ARG A 75 16.40 -2.70 -4.06
C ARG A 75 15.21 -3.42 -3.44
N PHE A 76 15.51 -4.44 -2.64
CA PHE A 76 14.54 -5.24 -1.90
C PHE A 76 14.29 -4.63 -0.52
N LEU A 77 13.04 -4.53 -0.12
CA LEU A 77 12.66 -4.23 1.25
C LEU A 77 13.13 -5.37 2.14
N ALA A 78 13.80 -5.04 3.23
CA ALA A 78 14.28 -5.99 4.23
C ALA A 78 13.98 -5.50 5.64
N MET A 79 13.80 -6.44 6.56
CA MET A 79 13.65 -6.17 7.99
C MET A 79 14.85 -6.75 8.73
N LYS A 80 15.60 -5.90 9.44
CA LYS A 80 16.74 -6.30 10.26
C LYS A 80 16.31 -6.89 11.60
N GLU A 81 17.28 -7.51 12.28
CA GLU A 81 17.14 -8.05 13.64
C GLU A 81 16.69 -7.03 14.70
N ASP A 82 16.96 -5.74 14.49
CA ASP A 82 16.49 -4.65 15.36
C ASP A 82 15.07 -4.15 15.01
N GLY A 83 14.44 -4.77 14.02
CA GLY A 83 13.12 -4.43 13.52
C GLY A 83 13.07 -3.20 12.63
N ARG A 84 14.20 -2.61 12.25
CA ARG A 84 14.22 -1.52 11.27
C ARG A 84 13.99 -2.04 9.85
N LEU A 85 13.27 -1.25 9.05
CA LEU A 85 13.10 -1.49 7.63
C LEU A 85 14.21 -0.79 6.85
N LEU A 86 14.78 -1.49 5.88
CA LEU A 86 15.83 -0.98 5.00
C LEU A 86 15.67 -1.53 3.58
N ALA A 87 16.52 -1.05 2.67
CA ALA A 87 16.53 -1.48 1.28
C ALA A 87 17.88 -2.11 0.90
N LEU A 88 17.89 -3.41 0.60
CA LEU A 88 19.07 -4.18 0.22
C LEU A 88 19.22 -4.30 -1.30
N LYS A 89 20.46 -4.38 -1.80
CA LYS A 89 20.72 -4.56 -3.25
C LYS A 89 20.36 -5.97 -3.74
N TYR A 90 20.52 -6.97 -2.87
CA TYR A 90 20.29 -8.38 -3.18
C TYR A 90 19.21 -8.92 -2.24
N ALA A 91 18.43 -9.90 -2.72
CA ALA A 91 17.47 -10.60 -1.88
C ALA A 91 18.22 -11.46 -0.85
N THR A 92 17.76 -11.41 0.39
CA THR A 92 18.28 -12.18 1.52
C THR A 92 17.08 -12.74 2.30
N GLU A 93 17.31 -13.58 3.30
CA GLU A 93 16.24 -14.10 4.17
C GLU A 93 15.42 -13.00 4.86
N GLU A 94 16.02 -11.84 5.09
CA GLU A 94 15.37 -10.66 5.68
C GLU A 94 14.42 -9.94 4.70
N CYS A 95 14.47 -10.28 3.41
CA CYS A 95 13.65 -9.70 2.36
C CYS A 95 12.34 -10.46 2.09
N PHE A 96 12.08 -11.52 2.85
CA PHE A 96 10.92 -12.39 2.64
C PHE A 96 9.84 -12.11 3.66
N PHE A 97 8.61 -11.93 3.17
CA PHE A 97 7.45 -11.60 3.98
C PHE A 97 6.30 -12.53 3.64
N PHE A 98 5.61 -13.03 4.67
CA PHE A 98 4.31 -13.66 4.50
C PHE A 98 3.28 -12.61 4.12
N GLU A 99 2.70 -12.73 2.93
CA GLU A 99 1.56 -11.93 2.50
C GLU A 99 0.27 -12.60 2.99
N ARG A 100 -0.59 -11.83 3.66
CA ARG A 100 -1.92 -12.28 4.07
C ARG A 100 -2.96 -11.24 3.74
N LEU A 101 -4.03 -11.66 3.09
CA LEU A 101 -5.26 -10.87 2.95
C LEU A 101 -6.05 -10.96 4.26
N GLU A 102 -6.28 -9.82 4.89
CA GLU A 102 -7.09 -9.71 6.10
C GLU A 102 -8.58 -9.61 5.76
N SER A 103 -9.46 -9.88 6.74
CA SER A 103 -10.92 -9.84 6.56
C SER A 103 -11.45 -8.47 6.11
N ASN A 104 -10.66 -7.41 6.28
CA ASN A 104 -10.99 -6.05 5.84
C ASN A 104 -10.53 -5.75 4.40
N ASN A 105 -10.08 -6.75 3.63
CA ASN A 105 -9.56 -6.65 2.26
C ASN A 105 -8.27 -5.84 2.11
N TYR A 106 -7.49 -5.70 3.19
CA TYR A 106 -6.12 -5.18 3.14
C TYR A 106 -5.12 -6.32 3.26
N ASN A 107 -3.94 -6.13 2.70
CA ASN A 107 -2.83 -7.05 2.87
C ASN A 107 -1.97 -6.66 4.07
N THR A 108 -1.48 -7.66 4.78
CA THR A 108 -0.40 -7.53 5.76
C THR A 108 0.83 -8.27 5.25
N TYR A 109 2.02 -7.76 5.60
CA TYR A 109 3.30 -8.38 5.26
C TYR A 109 4.09 -8.63 6.54
N ARG A 110 4.18 -9.89 6.95
CA ARG A 110 4.83 -10.32 8.18
C ARG A 110 6.20 -10.88 7.86
N SER A 111 7.26 -10.47 8.57
CA SER A 111 8.60 -10.98 8.31
C SER A 111 8.63 -12.51 8.44
N ARG A 112 9.25 -13.18 7.47
CA ARG A 112 9.45 -14.65 7.53
C ARG A 112 10.41 -15.03 8.64
N LYS A 113 11.49 -14.24 8.80
CA LYS A 113 12.54 -14.47 9.79
C LYS A 113 12.12 -14.05 11.20
N TYR A 114 11.39 -12.94 11.33
CA TYR A 114 10.89 -12.41 12.61
C TYR A 114 9.37 -12.52 12.63
N SER A 115 8.85 -13.70 12.95
CA SER A 115 7.46 -14.10 12.71
C SER A 115 6.39 -13.23 13.35
N ASP A 116 6.70 -12.42 14.36
CA ASP A 116 5.72 -11.56 15.03
C ASP A 116 5.78 -10.10 14.56
N TRP A 117 6.68 -9.80 13.62
CA TRP A 117 6.92 -8.44 13.16
C TRP A 117 6.36 -8.21 11.77
N TYR A 118 5.74 -7.05 11.60
CA TYR A 118 5.08 -6.65 10.37
C TYR A 118 5.81 -5.47 9.72
N VAL A 119 5.78 -5.43 8.41
CA VAL A 119 6.05 -4.19 7.68
C VAL A 119 5.01 -3.18 8.12
N ALA A 120 5.43 -1.97 8.47
CA ALA A 120 4.52 -0.97 8.99
C ALA A 120 5.02 0.45 8.78
N LEU A 121 4.09 1.36 8.53
CA LEU A 121 4.36 2.79 8.43
C LEU A 121 3.52 3.57 9.44
N LYS A 122 4.16 4.55 10.07
CA LYS A 122 3.51 5.52 10.94
C LYS A 122 2.74 6.53 10.09
N ARG A 123 1.80 7.23 10.71
CA ARG A 123 1.09 8.37 10.10
C ARG A 123 2.03 9.47 9.58
N THR A 124 3.22 9.57 10.16
CA THR A 124 4.26 10.52 9.74
C THR A 124 4.99 10.12 8.46
N GLY A 125 4.64 8.98 7.83
CA GLY A 125 5.34 8.42 6.67
C GLY A 125 6.59 7.61 7.00
N GLN A 126 7.09 7.69 8.24
CA GLN A 126 8.26 6.94 8.70
C GLN A 126 7.91 5.48 9.00
N TYR A 127 8.89 4.59 8.87
CA TYR A 127 8.70 3.19 9.27
C TYR A 127 8.40 3.05 10.77
N LYS A 128 7.60 2.05 11.10
CA LYS A 128 7.38 1.60 12.48
C LYS A 128 8.25 0.37 12.73
N PRO A 129 9.10 0.37 13.78
CA PRO A 129 9.94 -0.78 14.08
C PRO A 129 9.12 -2.04 14.31
N GLY A 130 9.59 -3.18 13.78
CA GLY A 130 8.96 -4.51 13.89
C GLY A 130 8.47 -4.86 15.30
N PRO A 131 9.29 -4.74 16.36
CA PRO A 131 8.88 -5.01 17.75
C PRO A 131 7.71 -4.16 18.25
N LYS A 132 7.41 -3.03 17.59
CA LYS A 132 6.30 -2.13 17.94
C LYS A 132 5.07 -2.37 17.08
N THR A 133 5.11 -3.35 16.18
CA THR A 133 3.98 -3.77 15.35
C THR A 133 3.20 -4.90 16.02
N GLY A 134 2.01 -5.18 15.51
CA GLY A 134 1.17 -6.25 16.02
C GLY A 134 -0.13 -6.34 15.23
N PRO A 135 -0.84 -7.48 15.33
CA PRO A 135 -2.10 -7.69 14.64
C PRO A 135 -3.15 -6.63 15.02
N GLY A 136 -4.02 -6.28 14.08
CA GLY A 136 -5.08 -5.29 14.27
C GLY A 136 -4.64 -3.82 14.20
N GLN A 137 -3.33 -3.53 14.13
CA GLN A 137 -2.85 -2.15 13.98
C GLN A 137 -3.11 -1.63 12.56
N LYS A 138 -3.63 -0.41 12.40
CA LYS A 138 -3.81 0.20 11.08
C LYS A 138 -2.49 0.40 10.30
N ALA A 139 -1.39 0.56 11.03
CA ALA A 139 -0.06 0.79 10.46
C ALA A 139 0.49 -0.38 9.63
N ILE A 140 -0.07 -1.59 9.78
CA ILE A 140 0.36 -2.81 9.08
C ILE A 140 -0.52 -3.14 7.86
N LEU A 141 -1.56 -2.33 7.59
CA LEU A 141 -2.52 -2.58 6.53
C LEU A 141 -2.12 -1.85 5.25
N PHE A 142 -1.98 -2.61 4.17
CA PHE A 142 -1.54 -2.12 2.87
C PHE A 142 -2.56 -2.49 1.80
N LEU A 143 -2.80 -1.58 0.85
CA LEU A 143 -3.67 -1.85 -0.28
C LEU A 143 -2.82 -1.91 -1.56
N PRO A 144 -2.70 -3.07 -2.21
CA PRO A 144 -2.09 -3.16 -3.52
C PRO A 144 -2.96 -2.43 -4.56
N MET A 145 -2.36 -1.49 -5.27
CA MET A 145 -2.95 -0.76 -6.38
C MET A 145 -2.20 -1.09 -7.67
N SER A 146 -2.94 -1.28 -8.76
CA SER A 146 -2.32 -1.47 -10.07
C SER A 146 -1.61 -0.18 -10.51
N ALA A 147 -0.35 -0.30 -10.93
CA ALA A 147 0.30 0.79 -11.65
C ALA A 147 -0.26 0.84 -13.07
N LYS A 148 -1.08 1.85 -13.37
CA LYS A 148 -1.45 2.15 -14.75
C LYS A 148 -0.18 2.46 -15.55
N SER A 149 -0.06 1.79 -16.69
CA SER A 149 0.99 2.02 -17.69
C SER A 149 0.77 3.33 -18.42
#